data_AF-A0A7R7TH12-F1
#
_entry.id   AF-A0A7R7TH12-F1
#
_cell.length_a   1.000
_cell.length_b   1.000
_cell.length_c   1.000
_cell.angle_alpha   90.00
_cell.angle_beta   90.00
_cell.angle_gamma   90.00
#
_symmetry.space_group_name_H-M   'P 1'
#
loop_
_entity.id
_entity.type
_entity.pdbx_description
1 polymer ?
#
loop_
_entity_poly.entity_id
_entity_poly.type
_entity_poly.pdbx_seq_one_letter_code
_entity_poly.pdbx_strand_id
1 'polypeptide(L)'
;MRAASVSLKSVALPTEHGGWGFTLEPLLLGLLLSPGLPTLGLFLLGLFGFLARHPLKLLYQDLRRGKRYPRTDLALKVAGVYLVLALLGFLLAASTARGPFLLPLLFALPLGAYMAWADAQNRARELFPEIGAALFMAAFAPAGVLAGGLPQEVALGSFLVLALRDVAALYYARTQVLRARGLKPKRHPALLALWGNALLAFLLAQGRLLPYPVFLALLLLALYGSLTLFRPRCPPGWWAGPRWASASSWSCPPPWATPSRASPRPSSGCPPCTGFWGSPSWPSPSSPAPTSS
;
A
#
# COMPACT_ATOMS: atom_id res chain seq x y z
N MET A 1 -1.46 41.24 -0.05
CA MET A 1 -2.01 39.88 0.18
C MET A 1 -0.84 38.93 0.41
N ARG A 2 -0.64 38.43 1.64
CA ARG A 2 0.41 37.44 1.94
C ARG A 2 0.02 36.12 1.28
N ALA A 3 0.85 35.61 0.38
CA ALA A 3 0.67 34.27 -0.19
C ALA A 3 0.57 33.27 0.96
N ALA A 4 -0.54 32.52 1.03
CA ALA A 4 -0.72 31.46 2.00
C ALA A 4 0.48 30.50 1.88
N SER A 5 1.32 30.44 2.91
CA SER A 5 2.51 29.60 2.95
C SER A 5 2.08 28.14 2.82
N VAL A 6 2.30 27.55 1.65
CA VAL A 6 2.11 26.11 1.46
C VAL A 6 3.12 25.41 2.37
N SER A 7 2.61 24.60 3.30
CA SER A 7 3.42 23.84 4.24
C SER A 7 4.39 22.93 3.48
N LEU A 8 5.71 23.15 3.65
CA LEU A 8 6.76 22.27 3.11
C LEU A 8 6.52 20.80 3.47
N LYS A 9 5.97 20.54 4.66
CA LYS A 9 5.65 19.19 5.14
C LYS A 9 4.56 18.50 4.31
N SER A 10 3.57 19.24 3.80
CA SER A 10 2.49 18.65 2.98
C SER A 10 2.93 18.33 1.56
N VAL A 11 4.03 18.92 1.10
CA VAL A 11 4.61 18.68 -0.23
C VAL A 11 5.71 17.64 -0.18
N ALA A 12 6.54 17.67 0.87
CA ALA A 12 7.75 16.86 0.98
C ALA A 12 7.55 15.45 1.54
N LEU A 13 6.47 15.21 2.31
CA LEU A 13 6.20 13.91 2.93
C LEU A 13 4.86 13.33 2.45
N PRO A 14 4.83 12.09 1.95
CA PRO A 14 3.57 11.42 1.63
C PRO A 14 2.74 11.23 2.90
N THR A 15 1.46 11.58 2.83
CA THR A 15 0.50 11.41 3.94
C THR A 15 0.02 9.96 4.10
N GLU A 16 0.47 9.05 3.22
CA GLU A 16 0.09 7.64 3.24
C GLU A 16 0.95 6.86 4.24
N HIS A 17 0.38 6.57 5.41
CA HIS A 17 1.09 5.88 6.49
C HIS A 17 1.36 4.39 6.14
N GLY A 18 0.55 3.80 5.27
CA GLY A 18 0.65 2.38 4.90
C GLY A 18 1.82 2.02 3.97
N GLY A 19 2.35 2.99 3.21
CA GLY A 19 3.42 2.73 2.23
C GLY A 19 4.82 2.60 2.83
N TRP A 20 5.01 3.07 4.07
CA TRP A 20 6.32 3.08 4.73
C TRP A 20 6.82 1.69 5.08
N GLY A 21 5.92 0.78 5.49
CA GLY A 21 6.29 -0.62 5.77
C GLY A 21 6.85 -1.31 4.53
N PHE A 22 6.12 -1.25 3.42
CA PHE A 22 6.53 -1.86 2.15
C PHE A 22 7.78 -1.25 1.52
N THR A 23 8.14 -0.02 1.90
CA THR A 23 9.31 0.68 1.35
C THR A 23 10.54 0.52 2.23
N LEU A 24 10.42 0.78 3.54
CA LEU A 24 11.56 0.76 4.45
C LEU A 24 12.04 -0.66 4.73
N GLU A 25 11.14 -1.63 4.79
CA GLU A 25 11.50 -2.99 5.18
C GLU A 25 12.44 -3.68 4.19
N PRO A 26 12.21 -3.66 2.86
CA PRO A 26 13.19 -4.21 1.91
C PRO A 26 14.56 -3.54 2.01
N LEU A 27 14.57 -2.21 2.23
CA LEU A 27 15.81 -1.44 2.34
C LEU A 27 16.58 -1.78 3.62
N LEU A 28 15.87 -1.89 4.74
CA LEU A 28 16.44 -2.30 6.02
C LEU A 28 16.88 -3.76 6.00
N LEU A 29 16.13 -4.65 5.34
CA LEU A 29 16.51 -6.04 5.18
C LEU A 29 17.83 -6.17 4.39
N GLY A 30 17.97 -5.43 3.28
CA GLY A 30 19.23 -5.39 2.53
C GLY A 30 20.40 -4.89 3.38
N LEU A 31 20.20 -3.82 4.15
CA LEU A 31 21.21 -3.26 5.04
C LEU A 31 21.57 -4.22 6.20
N LEU A 32 20.60 -4.96 6.72
CA LEU A 32 20.81 -5.92 7.82
C LEU A 32 21.53 -7.18 7.34
N LEU A 33 21.18 -7.69 6.16
CA LEU A 33 21.80 -8.89 5.59
C LEU A 33 23.25 -8.63 5.17
N SER A 34 23.55 -7.45 4.60
CA SER A 34 24.91 -7.09 4.24
C SER A 34 25.22 -5.63 4.62
N PRO A 35 25.59 -5.36 5.88
CA PRO A 35 25.88 -4.00 6.30
C PRO A 35 27.14 -3.47 5.62
N GLY A 36 27.04 -2.30 4.97
CA GLY A 36 28.17 -1.65 4.34
C GLY A 36 27.78 -0.44 3.50
N LEU A 37 28.79 0.19 2.89
CA LEU A 37 28.59 1.28 1.93
C LEU A 37 27.68 0.92 0.73
N PRO A 38 27.77 -0.28 0.11
CA PRO A 38 26.94 -0.57 -1.05
C PRO A 38 25.46 -0.64 -0.72
N THR A 39 25.11 -1.25 0.41
CA THR A 39 23.73 -1.36 0.88
C THR A 39 23.21 -0.05 1.46
N LEU A 40 24.07 0.77 2.08
CA LEU A 40 23.72 2.15 2.43
C LEU A 40 23.39 2.98 1.18
N GLY A 41 24.18 2.86 0.12
CA GLY A 41 23.90 3.52 -1.16
C GLY A 41 22.53 3.12 -1.74
N LEU A 42 22.21 1.83 -1.71
CA LEU A 42 20.90 1.32 -2.14
C LEU A 42 19.75 1.75 -1.22
N PHE A 43 19.99 1.84 0.09
CA PHE A 43 19.03 2.40 1.04
C PHE A 43 18.69 3.85 0.68
N LEU A 44 19.70 4.69 0.42
CA LEU A 44 19.50 6.08 0.03
C LEU A 44 18.80 6.18 -1.33
N LEU A 45 19.21 5.38 -2.32
CA LEU A 45 18.57 5.31 -3.63
C LEU A 45 17.07 4.98 -3.50
N GLY A 46 16.73 3.91 -2.78
CA GLY A 46 15.34 3.47 -2.63
C GLY A 46 14.50 4.47 -1.83
N LEU A 47 15.04 4.99 -0.71
CA LEU A 47 14.34 5.93 0.16
C LEU A 47 14.07 7.26 -0.55
N PHE A 48 15.08 7.86 -1.18
CA PHE A 48 14.91 9.14 -1.88
C PHE A 48 14.17 8.97 -3.20
N GLY A 49 14.31 7.84 -3.88
CA GLY A 49 13.48 7.49 -5.04
C GLY A 49 12.00 7.42 -4.67
N PHE A 50 11.67 6.78 -3.54
CA PHE A 50 10.30 6.75 -3.00
C PHE A 50 9.79 8.15 -2.63
N LEU A 51 10.61 8.95 -1.93
CA LEU A 51 10.26 10.32 -1.56
C LEU A 51 10.07 11.23 -2.79
N ALA A 52 10.85 11.04 -3.85
CA ALA A 52 10.74 11.78 -5.11
C ALA A 52 9.41 11.53 -5.84
N ARG A 53 8.76 10.38 -5.61
CA ARG A 53 7.53 10.01 -6.31
C ARG A 53 6.40 11.05 -6.17
N HIS A 54 6.16 11.54 -4.96
CA HIS A 54 5.09 12.52 -4.70
C HIS A 54 5.29 13.86 -5.43
N PRO A 55 6.44 14.55 -5.30
CA PRO A 55 6.67 15.80 -6.03
C PRO A 55 6.78 15.59 -7.54
N LEU A 56 7.31 14.45 -8.02
CA LEU A 56 7.34 14.13 -9.45
C LEU A 56 5.93 13.95 -10.03
N LYS A 57 5.04 13.29 -9.29
CA LYS A 57 3.63 13.15 -9.70
C LYS A 57 2.94 14.51 -9.81
N LEU A 58 3.14 15.39 -8.82
CA LEU A 58 2.59 16.75 -8.85
C LEU A 58 3.08 17.52 -10.07
N LEU A 59 4.39 17.48 -10.33
CA LEU A 59 5.01 18.11 -11.49
C LEU A 59 4.43 17.57 -12.81
N TYR A 60 4.32 16.26 -12.95
CA TYR A 60 3.74 15.61 -14.13
C TYR A 60 2.29 16.04 -14.37
N GLN A 61 1.47 16.10 -13.32
CA GLN A 61 0.07 16.53 -13.43
C GLN A 61 -0.08 18.00 -13.80
N ASP A 62 0.75 18.88 -13.24
CA ASP A 62 0.75 20.30 -13.55
C ASP A 62 1.24 20.54 -15.00
N LEU A 63 2.28 19.83 -15.46
CA LEU A 63 2.75 19.85 -16.85
C LEU A 63 1.68 19.38 -17.84
N ARG A 64 0.99 18.26 -17.55
CA ARG A 64 -0.08 17.74 -18.41
C ARG A 64 -1.26 18.70 -18.54
N ARG A 65 -1.49 19.55 -17.52
CA ARG A 65 -2.57 20.55 -17.50
C ARG A 65 -2.15 21.89 -18.13
N GLY A 66 -0.88 22.05 -18.53
CA GLY A 66 -0.35 23.28 -19.09
C GLY A 66 -0.38 24.48 -18.13
N LYS A 67 -0.52 24.24 -16.82
CA LYS A 67 -0.65 25.29 -15.81
C LYS A 67 0.52 25.22 -14.83
N ARG A 68 1.24 26.34 -14.68
CA ARG A 68 2.25 26.50 -13.61
C ARG A 68 1.59 27.16 -12.41
N TYR A 69 1.58 26.45 -11.30
CA TYR A 69 1.14 26.97 -10.01
C TYR A 69 2.39 27.31 -9.17
N PRO A 70 2.28 28.20 -8.17
CA PRO A 70 3.41 28.48 -7.25
C PRO A 70 3.95 27.23 -6.53
N ARG A 71 3.09 26.20 -6.36
CA ARG A 71 3.46 24.89 -5.82
C ARG A 71 4.35 24.06 -6.76
N THR A 72 4.31 24.32 -8.07
CA THR A 72 5.03 23.55 -9.09
C THR A 72 6.54 23.82 -9.00
N ASP A 73 6.95 25.07 -8.77
CA ASP A 73 8.37 25.43 -8.61
C ASP A 73 8.97 24.83 -7.32
N LEU A 74 8.18 24.78 -6.25
CA LEU A 74 8.58 24.12 -5.01
C LEU A 74 8.71 22.60 -5.21
N ALA A 75 7.73 21.98 -5.88
CA ALA A 75 7.76 20.56 -6.20
C ALA A 75 8.96 20.20 -7.07
N LEU A 76 9.33 21.04 -8.04
CA LEU A 76 10.51 20.84 -8.88
C LEU A 76 11.80 20.86 -8.06
N LYS A 77 11.98 21.86 -7.17
CA LYS A 77 13.16 21.95 -6.31
C LYS A 77 13.28 20.75 -5.38
N VAL A 78 12.19 20.36 -4.73
CA VAL A 78 12.17 19.21 -3.81
C VAL A 78 12.42 17.90 -4.56
N ALA A 79 11.78 17.69 -5.72
CA ALA A 79 12.04 16.54 -6.57
C ALA A 79 13.51 16.50 -7.00
N GLY A 80 14.08 17.64 -7.41
CA GLY A 80 15.49 17.75 -7.79
C GLY A 80 16.43 17.34 -6.65
N VAL A 81 16.20 17.82 -5.44
CA VAL A 81 17.00 17.44 -4.26
C VAL A 81 16.91 15.94 -4.00
N TYR A 82 15.71 15.36 -4.00
CA TYR A 82 15.56 13.92 -3.79
C TYR A 82 16.19 13.09 -4.91
N LEU A 83 16.08 13.51 -6.17
CA LEU A 83 16.72 12.84 -7.29
C LEU A 83 18.25 12.91 -7.22
N VAL A 84 18.81 14.05 -6.80
CA VAL A 84 20.25 14.18 -6.58
C VAL A 84 20.70 13.26 -5.45
N LEU A 85 19.99 13.21 -4.33
CA LEU A 85 20.33 12.31 -3.22
C LEU A 85 20.19 10.83 -3.62
N ALA A 86 19.17 10.48 -4.40
CA ALA A 86 19.01 9.14 -4.95
C ALA A 86 20.17 8.79 -5.90
N LEU A 87 20.58 9.72 -6.76
CA LEU A 87 21.72 9.55 -7.66
C LEU A 87 23.04 9.38 -6.89
N LEU A 88 23.26 10.17 -5.84
CA LEU A 88 24.43 10.00 -4.97
C LEU A 88 24.42 8.62 -4.29
N GLY A 89 23.26 8.16 -3.81
CA GLY A 89 23.10 6.81 -3.27
C GLY A 89 23.41 5.72 -4.31
N PHE A 90 22.94 5.89 -5.55
CA PHE A 90 23.26 5.00 -6.66
C PHE A 90 24.75 4.97 -6.98
N LEU A 91 25.41 6.13 -7.07
CA LEU A 91 26.85 6.22 -7.34
C LEU A 91 27.68 5.62 -6.21
N LEU A 92 27.25 5.81 -4.96
CA LEU A 92 27.87 5.16 -3.80
C LEU A 92 27.75 3.63 -3.89
N ALA A 93 26.55 3.12 -4.20
CA ALA A 93 26.34 1.69 -4.39
C ALA A 93 27.17 1.13 -5.56
N ALA A 94 27.16 1.82 -6.71
CA ALA A 94 27.88 1.40 -7.90
C ALA A 94 29.41 1.37 -7.72
N SER A 95 29.96 2.33 -6.97
CA SER A 95 31.40 2.42 -6.70
C SER A 95 31.91 1.47 -5.62
N THR A 96 31.02 0.98 -4.74
CA THR A 96 31.40 0.13 -3.60
C THR A 96 30.85 -1.30 -3.66
N ALA A 97 30.05 -1.61 -4.69
CA ALA A 97 29.47 -2.94 -4.88
C ALA A 97 30.53 -3.99 -5.20
N ARG A 98 30.34 -5.19 -4.64
CA ARG A 98 31.19 -6.36 -4.87
C ARG A 98 30.58 -7.36 -5.85
N GLY A 99 29.32 -7.19 -6.23
CA GLY A 99 28.57 -8.10 -7.08
C GLY A 99 27.52 -7.42 -7.95
N PRO A 100 26.80 -8.18 -8.80
CA PRO A 100 25.92 -7.66 -9.85
C PRO A 100 24.55 -7.20 -9.29
N PHE A 101 24.55 -6.15 -8.48
CA PHE A 101 23.35 -5.63 -7.80
C PHE A 101 22.29 -5.02 -8.72
N LEU A 102 22.67 -4.66 -9.96
CA LEU A 102 21.75 -4.07 -10.92
C LEU A 102 20.74 -5.09 -11.46
N LEU A 103 21.08 -6.37 -11.49
CA LEU A 103 20.23 -7.40 -12.12
C LEU A 103 18.82 -7.45 -11.49
N PRO A 104 18.66 -7.57 -10.15
CA PRO A 104 17.33 -7.56 -9.53
C PRO A 104 16.54 -6.28 -9.82
N LEU A 105 17.21 -5.11 -9.84
CA LEU A 105 16.56 -3.84 -10.13
C LEU A 105 16.08 -3.76 -11.58
N LEU A 106 16.89 -4.24 -12.53
CA LEU A 106 16.53 -4.30 -13.95
C LEU A 106 15.32 -5.21 -14.19
N PHE A 107 15.27 -6.38 -13.54
CA PHE A 107 14.11 -7.27 -13.61
C PHE A 107 12.85 -6.65 -12.99
N ALA A 108 13.00 -5.78 -12.00
CA ALA A 108 11.88 -5.08 -11.36
C ALA A 108 11.45 -3.81 -12.11
N LEU A 109 12.26 -3.27 -13.02
CA LEU A 109 11.93 -2.04 -13.77
C LEU A 109 10.57 -2.09 -14.48
N PRO A 110 10.13 -3.19 -15.13
CA PRO A 110 8.81 -3.26 -15.74
C PRO A 110 7.67 -3.05 -14.73
N LEU A 111 7.83 -3.53 -13.50
CA LEU A 111 6.84 -3.34 -12.42
C LEU A 111 6.83 -1.89 -11.94
N GLY A 112 8.01 -1.28 -11.78
CA GLY A 112 8.13 0.15 -11.46
C GLY A 112 7.54 1.04 -12.55
N ALA A 113 7.76 0.71 -13.82
CA ALA A 113 7.20 1.41 -14.97
C ALA A 113 5.66 1.27 -15.05
N TYR A 114 5.14 0.05 -14.83
CA TYR A 114 3.70 -0.20 -14.73
C TYR A 114 3.07 0.63 -13.60
N MET A 115 3.74 0.71 -12.45
CA MET A 115 3.31 1.53 -11.34
C MET A 115 3.30 3.02 -11.69
N ALA A 116 4.37 3.53 -12.30
CA ALA A 116 4.46 4.93 -12.72
C ALA A 116 3.35 5.31 -13.72
N TRP A 117 3.07 4.41 -14.68
CA TRP A 117 1.95 4.55 -15.61
C TRP A 117 0.59 4.55 -14.89
N ALA A 118 0.37 3.65 -13.94
CA ALA A 118 -0.85 3.61 -13.16
C ALA A 118 -1.02 4.88 -12.30
N ASP A 119 0.08 5.41 -11.75
CA ASP A 119 0.09 6.64 -10.96
C ASP A 119 -0.25 7.87 -11.82
N ALA A 120 0.25 7.92 -13.05
CA ALA A 120 -0.10 8.92 -14.06
C ALA A 120 -1.59 8.90 -14.43
N GLN A 121 -2.23 7.72 -14.38
CA GLN A 121 -3.66 7.55 -14.62
C GLN A 121 -4.53 7.67 -13.36
N ASN A 122 -3.98 8.05 -12.21
CA ASN A 122 -4.67 8.06 -10.91
C ASN A 122 -5.23 6.70 -10.48
N ARG A 123 -4.67 5.60 -10.98
CA ARG A 123 -5.03 4.21 -10.66
C ARG A 123 -4.10 3.56 -9.63
N ALA A 124 -3.22 4.33 -8.99
CA ALA A 124 -2.26 3.82 -8.01
C ALA A 124 -2.88 3.11 -6.79
N ARG A 125 -4.20 3.28 -6.54
CA ARG A 125 -4.95 2.61 -5.46
C ARG A 125 -5.66 1.33 -5.91
N GLU A 126 -5.42 0.91 -7.15
CA GLU A 126 -5.83 -0.40 -7.62
C GLU A 126 -4.86 -1.47 -7.10
N LEU A 127 -5.36 -2.70 -6.95
CA LEU A 127 -4.61 -3.78 -6.33
C LEU A 127 -3.34 -4.14 -7.10
N PHE A 128 -3.41 -4.21 -8.43
CA PHE A 128 -2.27 -4.62 -9.25
C PHE A 128 -1.12 -3.60 -9.22
N PRO A 129 -1.37 -2.28 -9.36
CA PRO A 129 -0.34 -1.28 -9.11
C PRO A 129 0.26 -1.35 -7.69
N GLU A 130 -0.56 -1.56 -6.65
CA GLU A 130 -0.05 -1.72 -5.28
C GLU A 130 0.90 -2.92 -5.13
N ILE A 131 0.54 -4.08 -5.71
CA ILE A 131 1.41 -5.26 -5.74
C ILE A 131 2.68 -4.99 -6.54
N GLY A 132 2.55 -4.38 -7.73
CA GLY A 132 3.70 -4.03 -8.56
C GLY A 132 4.69 -3.09 -7.86
N ALA A 133 4.18 -2.09 -7.14
CA ALA A 133 4.99 -1.19 -6.33
C ALA A 133 5.70 -1.92 -5.17
N ALA A 134 4.99 -2.81 -4.47
CA ALA A 134 5.56 -3.59 -3.37
C ALA A 134 6.67 -4.52 -3.87
N LEU A 135 6.43 -5.25 -4.97
CA LEU A 135 7.43 -6.14 -5.58
C LEU A 135 8.62 -5.37 -6.15
N PHE A 136 8.39 -4.17 -6.72
CA PHE A 136 9.48 -3.29 -7.15
C PHE A 136 10.38 -2.89 -5.98
N MET A 137 9.78 -2.47 -4.86
CA MET A 137 10.55 -2.13 -3.65
C MET A 137 11.22 -3.36 -3.03
N ALA A 138 10.57 -4.53 -3.06
CA ALA A 138 11.14 -5.79 -2.59
C ALA A 138 12.43 -6.16 -3.33
N ALA A 139 12.59 -5.76 -4.60
CA ALA A 139 13.81 -5.99 -5.38
C ALA A 139 15.05 -5.24 -4.87
N PHE A 140 14.90 -4.26 -3.98
CA PHE A 140 16.05 -3.62 -3.32
C PHE A 140 16.76 -4.54 -2.32
N ALA A 141 16.05 -5.49 -1.70
CA ALA A 141 16.65 -6.46 -0.79
C ALA A 141 17.66 -7.39 -1.50
N PRO A 142 17.32 -8.12 -2.58
CA PRO A 142 18.29 -8.93 -3.32
C PRO A 142 19.39 -8.07 -3.96
N ALA A 143 19.08 -6.85 -4.40
CA ALA A 143 20.09 -5.91 -4.89
C ALA A 143 21.13 -5.61 -3.79
N GLY A 144 20.67 -5.35 -2.55
CA GLY A 144 21.55 -5.14 -1.40
C GLY A 144 22.42 -6.36 -1.08
N VAL A 145 21.82 -7.54 -1.05
CA VAL A 145 22.52 -8.81 -0.82
C VAL A 145 23.64 -9.04 -1.84
N LEU A 146 23.34 -8.88 -3.14
CA LEU A 146 24.34 -9.03 -4.21
C LEU A 146 25.39 -7.92 -4.20
N ALA A 147 25.00 -6.67 -3.89
CA ALA A 147 25.94 -5.56 -3.77
C ALA A 147 26.96 -5.79 -2.65
N GLY A 148 26.50 -6.42 -1.57
CA GLY A 148 27.30 -6.88 -0.45
C GLY A 148 28.24 -8.05 -0.72
N GLY A 149 28.06 -8.75 -1.85
CA GLY A 149 28.83 -9.93 -2.23
C GLY A 149 28.34 -11.24 -1.63
N LEU A 150 27.09 -11.29 -1.13
CA LEU A 150 26.49 -12.52 -0.63
C LEU A 150 25.97 -13.42 -1.77
N PRO A 151 25.75 -14.73 -1.51
CA PRO A 151 25.31 -15.69 -2.52
C PRO A 151 23.94 -15.36 -3.15
N GLN A 152 23.75 -15.81 -4.39
CA GLN A 152 22.48 -15.61 -5.13
C GLN A 152 21.28 -16.26 -4.45
N GLU A 153 21.48 -17.37 -3.73
CA GLU A 153 20.45 -18.07 -2.97
C GLU A 153 19.85 -17.15 -1.89
N VAL A 154 20.69 -16.42 -1.16
CA VAL A 154 20.26 -15.46 -0.14
C VAL A 154 19.53 -14.28 -0.79
N ALA A 155 19.98 -13.85 -1.97
CA ALA A 155 19.33 -12.77 -2.70
C ALA A 155 17.91 -13.18 -3.12
N LEU A 156 17.77 -14.32 -3.81
CA LEU A 156 16.47 -14.86 -4.20
C LEU A 156 15.57 -15.12 -2.99
N GLY A 157 16.12 -15.70 -1.92
CA GLY A 157 15.40 -15.90 -0.67
C GLY A 157 14.84 -14.58 -0.11
N SER A 158 15.68 -13.55 0.02
CA SER A 158 15.26 -12.24 0.54
C SER A 158 14.12 -11.60 -0.27
N PHE A 159 14.15 -11.73 -1.60
CA PHE A 159 13.07 -11.27 -2.47
C PHE A 159 11.78 -12.07 -2.25
N LEU A 160 11.88 -13.41 -2.24
CA LEU A 160 10.72 -14.29 -2.10
C LEU A 160 10.01 -14.12 -0.76
N VAL A 161 10.77 -13.94 0.34
CA VAL A 161 10.17 -13.64 1.67
C VAL A 161 9.27 -12.42 1.59
N LEU A 162 9.81 -11.31 1.04
CA LEU A 162 9.07 -10.05 0.92
C LEU A 162 7.90 -10.18 -0.05
N ALA A 163 8.11 -10.78 -1.22
CA ALA A 163 7.08 -10.95 -2.24
C ALA A 163 5.87 -11.75 -1.74
N LEU A 164 6.10 -12.91 -1.10
CA LEU A 164 5.04 -13.75 -0.55
C LEU A 164 4.26 -13.03 0.54
N ARG A 165 4.98 -12.37 1.44
CA ARG A 165 4.39 -11.61 2.53
C ARG A 165 3.58 -10.42 2.02
N ASP A 166 4.11 -9.66 1.08
CA ASP A 166 3.48 -8.44 0.58
C ASP A 166 2.20 -8.74 -0.18
N VAL A 167 2.20 -9.79 -1.01
CA VAL A 167 0.98 -10.26 -1.69
C VAL A 167 -0.06 -10.69 -0.66
N ALA A 168 0.31 -11.50 0.33
CA ALA A 168 -0.62 -11.96 1.37
C ALA A 168 -1.20 -10.77 2.16
N ALA A 169 -0.35 -9.85 2.57
CA ALA A 169 -0.70 -8.68 3.35
C ALA A 169 -1.60 -7.70 2.58
N LEU A 170 -1.32 -7.42 1.29
CA LEU A 170 -2.13 -6.51 0.48
C LEU A 170 -3.54 -7.04 0.25
N TYR A 171 -3.69 -8.32 -0.12
CA TYR A 171 -5.02 -8.93 -0.30
C TYR A 171 -5.82 -8.95 1.01
N TYR A 172 -5.15 -9.25 2.14
CA TYR A 172 -5.78 -9.22 3.46
C TYR A 172 -6.20 -7.80 3.86
N ALA A 173 -5.26 -6.84 3.84
CA ALA A 173 -5.49 -5.46 4.25
C ALA A 173 -6.57 -4.78 3.41
N ARG A 174 -6.57 -5.00 2.09
CA ARG A 174 -7.59 -4.44 1.19
C ARG A 174 -8.97 -5.00 1.50
N THR A 175 -9.08 -6.31 1.73
CA THR A 175 -10.34 -6.94 2.17
C THR A 175 -10.82 -6.33 3.49
N GLN A 176 -9.93 -6.07 4.45
CA GLN A 176 -10.30 -5.45 5.72
C GLN A 176 -10.74 -3.99 5.56
N VAL A 177 -10.05 -3.19 4.74
CA VAL A 177 -10.46 -1.80 4.44
C VAL A 177 -11.85 -1.76 3.79
N LEU A 178 -12.12 -2.66 2.83
CA LEU A 178 -13.44 -2.76 2.20
C LEU A 178 -14.52 -3.17 3.21
N ARG A 179 -14.22 -4.12 4.11
CA ARG A 179 -15.13 -4.53 5.19
C ARG A 179 -15.40 -3.40 6.19
N ALA A 180 -14.38 -2.62 6.55
CA ALA A 180 -14.49 -1.46 7.44
C ALA A 180 -15.36 -0.35 6.84
N ARG A 181 -15.32 -0.18 5.51
CA ARG A 181 -16.21 0.71 4.75
C ARG A 181 -17.63 0.17 4.58
N GLY A 182 -17.98 -0.94 5.23
CA GLY A 182 -19.32 -1.52 5.18
C GLY A 182 -19.59 -2.38 3.94
N LEU A 183 -18.62 -2.53 3.03
CA LEU A 183 -18.77 -3.37 1.84
C LEU A 183 -18.67 -4.87 2.20
N LYS A 184 -19.22 -5.72 1.33
CA LYS A 184 -19.17 -7.19 1.44
C LYS A 184 -18.21 -7.76 0.37
N PRO A 185 -16.88 -7.56 0.50
CA PRO A 185 -15.92 -8.10 -0.46
C PRO A 185 -15.93 -9.63 -0.44
N LYS A 186 -15.61 -10.24 -1.59
CA LYS A 186 -15.37 -11.69 -1.68
C LYS A 186 -14.14 -12.04 -0.83
N ARG A 187 -14.25 -13.04 0.03
CA ARG A 187 -13.17 -13.46 0.95
C ARG A 187 -12.14 -14.38 0.28
N HIS A 188 -12.57 -15.13 -0.73
CA HIS A 188 -11.74 -16.11 -1.44
C HIS A 188 -10.38 -15.57 -1.91
N PRO A 189 -10.26 -14.41 -2.59
CA PRO A 189 -8.95 -13.94 -3.03
C PRO A 189 -7.98 -13.69 -1.88
N ALA A 190 -8.46 -13.20 -0.72
CA ALA A 190 -7.61 -13.01 0.46
C ALA A 190 -7.22 -14.33 1.11
N LEU A 191 -8.13 -15.30 1.20
CA LEU A 191 -7.82 -16.63 1.73
C LEU A 191 -6.84 -17.39 0.84
N LEU A 192 -7.01 -17.30 -0.48
CA LEU A 192 -6.08 -17.90 -1.46
C LEU A 192 -4.69 -17.28 -1.35
N ALA A 193 -4.59 -15.96 -1.23
CA ALA A 193 -3.29 -15.30 -1.05
C ALA A 193 -2.62 -15.71 0.29
N LEU A 194 -3.37 -15.74 1.39
CA LEU A 194 -2.85 -16.13 2.70
C LEU A 194 -2.35 -17.58 2.73
N TRP A 195 -3.22 -18.53 2.40
CA TRP A 195 -2.89 -19.96 2.46
C TRP A 195 -1.97 -20.41 1.32
N GLY A 196 -2.17 -19.84 0.13
CA GLY A 196 -1.29 -20.10 -1.02
C GLY A 196 0.14 -19.67 -0.78
N ASN A 197 0.35 -18.48 -0.20
CA ASN A 197 1.70 -18.00 0.11
C ASN A 197 2.33 -18.77 1.29
N ALA A 198 1.55 -19.21 2.29
CA ALA A 198 2.04 -20.08 3.35
C ALA A 198 2.46 -21.47 2.81
N LEU A 199 1.65 -22.07 1.94
CA LEU A 199 1.98 -23.34 1.29
C LEU A 199 3.22 -23.20 0.40
N LEU A 200 3.30 -22.14 -0.40
CA LEU A 200 4.46 -21.88 -1.24
C LEU A 200 5.73 -21.66 -0.41
N ALA A 201 5.64 -20.95 0.72
CA ALA A 201 6.77 -20.79 1.64
C ALA A 201 7.21 -22.13 2.26
N PHE A 202 6.27 -23.04 2.58
CA PHE A 202 6.60 -24.38 3.04
C PHE A 202 7.38 -25.17 1.97
N LEU A 203 6.91 -25.18 0.73
CA LEU A 203 7.58 -25.88 -0.37
C LEU A 203 8.98 -25.32 -0.64
N LEU A 204 9.14 -23.99 -0.60
CA LEU A 204 10.43 -23.33 -0.74
C LEU A 204 11.38 -23.60 0.44
N ALA A 205 10.84 -23.79 1.65
CA ALA A 205 11.64 -24.17 2.81
C ALA A 205 12.15 -25.62 2.71
N GLN A 206 11.36 -26.54 2.13
CA GLN A 206 11.85 -27.89 1.82
C GLN A 206 13.03 -27.87 0.84
N GLY A 207 12.99 -26.95 -0.14
CA GLY A 207 14.08 -26.72 -1.08
C GLY A 207 15.29 -25.97 -0.52
N ARG A 208 15.35 -25.69 0.79
CA ARG A 208 16.41 -24.90 1.47
C ARG A 208 16.59 -23.47 0.95
N LEU A 209 15.65 -22.97 0.16
CA LEU A 209 15.68 -21.61 -0.39
C LEU A 209 15.19 -20.56 0.61
N LEU A 210 14.27 -20.97 1.49
CA LEU A 210 13.73 -20.14 2.57
C LEU A 210 13.95 -20.81 3.93
N PRO A 211 14.24 -20.03 4.99
CA PRO A 211 14.32 -20.58 6.33
C PRO A 211 12.91 -20.88 6.87
N TYR A 212 12.75 -21.99 7.60
CA TYR A 212 11.48 -22.41 8.21
C TYR A 212 10.72 -21.33 9.02
N PRO A 213 11.38 -20.38 9.72
CA PRO A 213 10.69 -19.26 10.37
C PRO A 213 9.80 -18.43 9.44
N VAL A 214 10.14 -18.31 8.16
CA VAL A 214 9.31 -17.58 7.18
C VAL A 214 7.98 -18.30 6.96
N PHE A 215 8.03 -19.62 6.78
CA PHE A 215 6.82 -20.44 6.69
C PHE A 215 5.97 -20.28 7.94
N LEU A 216 6.57 -20.37 9.13
CA LEU A 216 5.84 -20.23 10.40
C LEU A 216 5.18 -18.85 10.52
N ALA A 217 5.87 -17.77 10.15
CA ALA A 217 5.33 -16.42 10.16
C ALA A 217 4.14 -16.26 9.20
N LEU A 218 4.25 -16.79 7.98
CA LEU A 218 3.16 -16.74 7.00
C LEU A 218 1.98 -17.65 7.38
N LEU A 219 2.23 -18.79 8.01
CA LEU A 219 1.20 -19.66 8.57
C LEU A 219 0.43 -18.95 9.69
N LEU A 220 1.14 -18.29 10.61
CA LEU A 220 0.52 -17.49 11.67
C LEU A 220 -0.31 -16.33 11.08
N LEU A 221 0.22 -15.65 10.05
CA LEU A 221 -0.52 -14.62 9.32
C LEU A 221 -1.77 -15.20 8.64
N ALA A 222 -1.69 -16.39 8.04
CA ALA A 222 -2.83 -17.05 7.40
C ALA A 222 -3.90 -17.49 8.40
N LEU A 223 -3.51 -18.04 9.55
CA LEU A 223 -4.40 -18.40 10.64
C LEU A 223 -5.10 -17.16 11.21
N TYR A 224 -4.32 -16.15 11.61
CA TYR A 224 -4.85 -14.89 12.14
C TYR A 224 -5.71 -14.14 11.13
N GLY A 225 -5.25 -14.04 9.89
CA GLY A 225 -5.98 -13.43 8.78
C GLY A 225 -7.29 -14.13 8.49
N SER A 226 -7.33 -15.46 8.52
CA SER A 226 -8.56 -16.22 8.39
C SER A 226 -9.52 -15.92 9.53
N LEU A 227 -9.06 -16.02 10.79
CA LEU A 227 -9.88 -15.75 11.98
C LEU A 227 -10.53 -14.36 11.93
N THR A 228 -9.75 -13.33 11.60
CA THR A 228 -10.25 -11.95 11.51
C THR A 228 -11.19 -11.73 10.33
N LEU A 229 -11.05 -12.47 9.22
CA LEU A 229 -11.98 -12.43 8.09
C LEU A 229 -13.34 -13.06 8.40
N PHE A 230 -13.37 -14.05 9.32
CA PHE A 230 -14.61 -14.70 9.75
C PHE A 230 -15.29 -14.00 10.94
N ARG A 231 -14.55 -13.24 11.75
CA ARG A 231 -15.15 -12.47 12.86
C ARG A 231 -16.12 -11.37 12.36
N PRO A 232 -17.25 -11.15 13.06
CA PRO A 232 -18.18 -10.07 12.74
C PRO A 232 -17.51 -8.70 12.85
N ARG A 233 -18.05 -7.70 12.12
CA ARG A 233 -17.48 -6.34 12.08
C ARG A 233 -17.47 -5.73 13.48
N CYS A 234 -16.37 -5.11 13.89
CA CYS A 234 -16.45 -4.07 14.90
C CYS A 234 -17.12 -2.84 14.24
N PRO A 235 -18.22 -2.31 14.80
CA PRO A 235 -18.89 -1.14 14.24
C PRO A 235 -17.93 0.06 14.14
N PRO A 236 -18.05 0.93 13.13
CA PRO A 236 -17.18 2.11 12.95
C PRO A 236 -17.23 3.16 14.08
N GLY A 237 -18.03 2.94 15.14
CA GLY A 237 -18.20 3.87 16.26
C GLY A 237 -17.23 3.68 17.42
N TRP A 238 -16.43 2.60 17.45
CA TRP A 238 -15.58 2.30 18.62
C TRP A 238 -14.29 3.12 18.74
N TRP A 239 -13.92 3.88 17.69
CA TRP A 239 -12.74 4.76 17.68
C TRP A 239 -13.08 6.24 17.58
N ALA A 240 -14.37 6.61 17.64
CA ALA A 240 -14.73 7.98 17.99
C ALA A 240 -14.49 8.10 19.50
N GLY A 241 -13.44 8.82 19.88
CA GLY A 241 -13.03 8.98 21.27
C GLY A 241 -14.18 9.38 22.19
N PRO A 242 -14.05 9.10 23.51
CA PRO A 242 -15.09 9.41 24.46
C PRO A 242 -15.35 10.92 24.49
N ARG A 243 -16.51 11.33 23.96
CA ARG A 243 -17.31 12.33 24.67
C ARG A 243 -17.70 11.64 25.97
N TRP A 244 -17.06 12.03 27.06
CA TRP A 244 -17.40 11.61 28.40
C TRP A 244 -18.86 12.00 28.67
N ALA A 245 -19.75 11.02 28.61
CA ALA A 245 -21.09 11.13 29.18
C ALA A 245 -21.56 9.74 29.62
N SER A 246 -21.57 9.58 30.94
CA SER A 246 -22.30 8.58 31.73
C SER A 246 -22.10 7.10 31.40
N ALA A 247 -21.34 6.46 32.29
CA ALA A 247 -21.42 5.04 32.59
C ALA A 247 -22.86 4.58 32.81
N SER A 248 -23.28 3.52 32.12
CA SER A 248 -24.15 2.42 32.59
C SER A 248 -24.84 1.74 31.39
N SER A 249 -24.19 0.72 30.82
CA SER A 249 -24.82 -0.48 30.25
C SER A 249 -23.84 -1.21 29.33
N TRP A 250 -23.03 -2.07 29.94
CA TRP A 250 -22.37 -3.15 29.22
C TRP A 250 -23.41 -4.24 28.96
N SER A 251 -23.92 -4.38 27.74
CA SER A 251 -24.62 -5.59 27.29
C SER A 251 -24.79 -5.61 25.78
N CYS A 252 -24.18 -6.58 25.11
CA CYS A 252 -24.63 -7.03 23.80
C CYS A 252 -26.00 -7.72 23.95
N PRO A 253 -27.03 -7.41 23.14
CA PRO A 253 -28.26 -8.20 23.14
C PRO A 253 -28.01 -9.56 22.44
N PRO A 254 -28.53 -10.67 22.98
CA PRO A 254 -28.43 -11.99 22.34
C PRO A 254 -29.35 -12.12 21.11
N PRO A 255 -29.13 -13.12 20.23
CA PRO A 255 -29.69 -13.17 18.87
C PRO A 255 -31.19 -13.51 18.75
N TRP A 256 -31.92 -13.64 19.86
CA TRP A 256 -33.28 -14.18 19.86
C TRP A 256 -34.38 -13.18 20.25
N ALA A 257 -34.08 -11.88 20.29
CA ALA A 257 -35.10 -10.85 20.52
C ALA A 257 -36.02 -10.72 19.29
N THR A 258 -37.22 -11.30 19.40
CA THR A 258 -38.33 -11.16 18.45
C THR A 258 -38.90 -9.73 18.47
N PRO A 259 -39.37 -9.18 17.33
CA PRO A 259 -39.93 -7.83 17.30
C PRO A 259 -41.41 -7.85 17.70
N SER A 260 -41.74 -7.27 18.86
CA SER A 260 -43.13 -6.96 19.20
C SER A 260 -43.58 -5.67 18.49
N ARG A 261 -44.77 -5.74 17.87
CA ARG A 261 -45.49 -4.60 17.26
C ARG A 261 -46.10 -3.71 18.34
N ALA A 262 -45.91 -2.39 18.25
CA ALA A 262 -46.94 -1.37 18.46
C ALA A 262 -46.45 0.03 18.04
N SER A 263 -47.24 0.67 17.17
CA SER A 263 -47.22 2.06 16.64
C SER A 263 -47.65 3.13 17.68
N PRO A 264 -47.81 4.45 17.39
CA PRO A 264 -47.51 5.29 16.21
C PRO A 264 -46.66 6.58 16.52
N ARG A 265 -46.38 7.41 15.48
CA ARG A 265 -45.66 8.71 15.52
C ARG A 265 -46.39 9.80 16.34
N PRO A 266 -45.73 10.93 16.68
CA PRO A 266 -45.83 12.11 15.81
C PRO A 266 -44.53 12.94 15.61
N SER A 267 -44.66 13.87 14.68
CA SER A 267 -43.74 14.84 14.07
C SER A 267 -42.99 15.81 15.00
N SER A 268 -41.73 16.09 14.68
CA SER A 268 -41.14 17.45 14.74
C SER A 268 -39.93 17.54 13.80
N GLY A 269 -39.80 18.69 13.13
CA GLY A 269 -38.94 18.90 11.97
C GLY A 269 -37.46 19.13 12.30
N CYS A 270 -36.63 18.88 11.29
CA CYS A 270 -35.27 19.41 11.19
C CYS A 270 -35.04 19.84 9.71
N PRO A 271 -34.39 20.99 9.47
CA PRO A 271 -34.22 21.55 8.13
C PRO A 271 -33.15 20.79 7.32
N PRO A 272 -33.16 20.88 5.98
CA PRO A 272 -32.20 20.19 5.14
C PRO A 272 -30.83 20.87 5.20
N CYS A 273 -29.80 20.14 5.62
CA CYS A 273 -28.41 20.52 5.37
C CYS A 273 -28.08 20.26 3.91
N THR A 274 -28.23 21.29 3.07
CA THR A 274 -27.59 21.39 1.75
C THR A 274 -26.08 21.51 1.93
N GLY A 275 -25.31 20.55 1.41
CA GLY A 275 -23.85 20.52 1.59
C GLY A 275 -23.11 19.48 0.75
N PHE A 276 -23.23 19.59 -0.58
CA PHE A 276 -22.09 19.54 -1.51
C PHE A 276 -21.09 18.37 -1.42
N TRP A 277 -21.49 17.13 -1.78
CA TRP A 277 -20.57 16.13 -2.34
C TRP A 277 -21.29 15.29 -3.41
N GLY A 278 -20.90 15.52 -4.66
CA GLY A 278 -21.45 14.82 -5.83
C GLY A 278 -21.05 13.34 -5.85
N SER A 279 -22.05 12.48 -5.92
CA SER A 279 -21.94 11.07 -6.24
C SER A 279 -21.60 10.89 -7.73
N PRO A 280 -20.65 10.04 -8.12
CA PRO A 280 -20.53 9.60 -9.51
C PRO A 280 -21.67 8.63 -9.83
N SER A 281 -22.61 9.06 -10.68
CA SER A 281 -23.59 8.18 -11.32
C SER A 281 -22.88 7.31 -12.36
N TRP A 282 -22.99 6.00 -12.20
CA TRP A 282 -22.66 5.05 -13.25
C TRP A 282 -23.83 4.99 -14.24
N PRO A 283 -23.60 5.06 -15.57
CA PRO A 283 -24.67 4.87 -16.54
C PRO A 283 -25.09 3.39 -16.59
N SER A 284 -26.38 3.15 -16.39
CA SER A 284 -27.04 1.87 -16.62
C SER A 284 -27.06 1.53 -18.11
N PRO A 285 -26.91 0.25 -18.51
CA PRO A 285 -27.04 -0.15 -19.90
C PRO A 285 -28.51 -0.05 -20.35
N SER A 286 -28.74 0.71 -21.42
CA SER A 286 -30.02 0.85 -22.11
C SER A 286 -30.39 -0.43 -22.85
N SER A 287 -31.56 -1.00 -22.53
CA SER A 287 -32.23 -2.00 -23.35
C SER A 287 -32.67 -1.40 -24.70
N PRO A 288 -32.59 -2.14 -25.81
CA PRO A 288 -33.11 -1.68 -27.10
C PRO A 288 -34.65 -1.78 -27.17
N ALA A 289 -35.27 -0.76 -27.76
CA ALA A 289 -36.70 -0.70 -28.08
C ALA A 289 -37.03 -1.54 -29.34
N PRO A 290 -38.29 -1.99 -29.51
CA PRO A 290 -38.70 -2.83 -30.63
C PRO A 290 -38.92 -2.00 -31.89
N THR A 291 -38.43 -2.50 -33.04
CA THR A 291 -38.74 -1.97 -34.36
C THR A 291 -40.07 -2.52 -34.85
N SER A 292 -40.99 -1.63 -35.17
CA SER A 292 -42.19 -1.88 -35.96
C SER A 292 -41.93 -1.58 -37.43
N SER A 293 -41.95 -2.61 -38.27
CA SER A 293 -42.26 -2.58 -39.71
C SER A 293 -42.22 -4.00 -40.24
#